data_AF-A0A4R4FDK6-F1
#
_entry.id   AF-A0A4R4FDK6-F1
#
_cell.length_a   1.000
_cell.length_b   1.000
_cell.length_c   1.000
_cell.angle_alpha   90.00
_cell.angle_beta   90.00
_cell.angle_gamma   90.00
#
_symmetry.space_group_name_H-M   'P 1'
#
loop_
_entity.id
_entity.type
_entity.pdbx_description
1 polymer ?
#
loop_
_entity_poly.entity_id
_entity_poly.type
_entity_poly.pdbx_seq_one_letter_code
_entity_poly.pdbx_strand_id
1 'polypeptide(L)'
;MLHLVTGGSGSGKSAFAEDLIWRLHSENDGQASGPLLYIATMMPYGEETEKKIRRHRLMRREKGFETIECYTGIHALAGEGGPVYEAAIRGARPCILLECMSNLTANEMYSPDGAGGRTAEEVVRGIELLHTMCRNLVVVSNDVFREGEPSCEMQIYRETLARINARIARMADSVTEVVCGIPAEIKGNTYGKGTGVHMILVTGGACQGKTVYAERTYGVKSWIDGGSCAFDEIYACTAIRHFELLVRRMTEAGACTSDLAGELAARNPDVVITVDEIGCGLVPVDAFERAYREQAGRICTELAQIAERVDRVVCGIGMTIKGGER
;
A
#
# COMPACT_ATOMS: atom_id res chain seq x y z
N MET A 1 12.88 -2.85 -16.49
CA MET A 1 11.56 -3.35 -16.06
C MET A 1 10.85 -2.26 -15.29
N LEU A 2 9.54 -2.10 -15.52
CA LEU A 2 8.67 -1.19 -14.78
C LEU A 2 7.60 -1.99 -14.02
N HIS A 3 7.55 -1.81 -12.69
CA HIS A 3 6.55 -2.44 -11.81
C HIS A 3 5.70 -1.38 -11.13
N LEU A 4 4.37 -1.46 -11.28
CA LEU A 4 3.44 -0.61 -10.52
C LEU A 4 2.94 -1.37 -9.29
N VAL A 5 3.21 -0.82 -8.10
CA VAL A 5 2.67 -1.30 -6.83
C VAL A 5 1.57 -0.36 -6.37
N THR A 6 0.35 -0.87 -6.20
CA THR A 6 -0.80 -0.12 -5.71
C THR A 6 -1.34 -0.73 -4.42
N GLY A 7 -2.15 0.01 -3.67
CA GLY A 7 -2.82 -0.50 -2.46
C GLY A 7 -3.29 0.62 -1.54
N GLY A 8 -4.14 0.26 -0.57
CA GLY A 8 -4.64 1.20 0.43
C GLY A 8 -3.54 1.80 1.33
N SER A 9 -3.89 2.80 2.14
CA SER A 9 -3.03 3.26 3.23
C SER A 9 -2.80 2.13 4.23
N GLY A 10 -1.58 2.03 4.76
CA GLY A 10 -1.20 0.98 5.70
C GLY A 10 -1.17 -0.45 5.14
N SER A 11 -1.40 -0.65 3.83
CA SER A 11 -1.52 -2.00 3.25
C SER A 11 -0.19 -2.75 3.07
N GLY A 12 0.94 -2.22 3.54
CA GLY A 12 2.26 -2.84 3.35
C GLY A 12 2.92 -2.61 1.99
N LYS A 13 2.33 -1.81 1.10
CA LYS A 13 2.86 -1.55 -0.27
C LYS A 13 4.30 -1.02 -0.31
N SER A 14 4.69 -0.16 0.62
CA SER A 14 6.04 0.42 0.68
C SER A 14 7.09 -0.66 1.00
N ALA A 15 6.82 -1.51 2.00
CA ALA A 15 7.70 -2.61 2.37
C ALA A 15 7.85 -3.62 1.23
N PHE A 16 6.74 -4.00 0.59
CA PHE A 16 6.76 -4.87 -0.59
C PHE A 16 7.59 -4.25 -1.74
N ALA A 17 7.40 -2.97 -2.03
CA ALA A 17 8.11 -2.27 -3.09
C ALA A 17 9.62 -2.15 -2.81
N GLU A 18 10.00 -1.87 -1.55
CA GLU A 18 11.40 -1.86 -1.10
C GLU A 18 12.07 -3.23 -1.27
N ASP A 19 11.42 -4.31 -0.82
CA ASP A 19 11.96 -5.66 -0.91
C ASP A 19 12.01 -6.17 -2.36
N LEU A 20 11.06 -5.73 -3.21
CA LEU A 20 11.06 -6.01 -4.64
C LEU A 20 12.25 -5.34 -5.34
N ILE A 21 12.42 -4.03 -5.19
CA ILE A 21 13.53 -3.31 -5.86
C ILE A 21 14.89 -3.76 -5.33
N TRP A 22 14.99 -4.08 -4.04
CA TRP A 22 16.23 -4.57 -3.44
C TRP A 22 16.64 -5.93 -4.00
N ARG A 23 15.69 -6.85 -4.20
CA ARG A 23 15.95 -8.14 -4.86
C ARG A 23 16.41 -7.95 -6.30
N LEU A 24 15.68 -7.14 -7.07
CA LEU A 24 16.02 -6.81 -8.47
C LEU A 24 17.39 -6.13 -8.61
N HIS A 25 17.80 -5.34 -7.61
CA HIS A 25 19.12 -4.71 -7.56
C HIS A 25 20.22 -5.71 -7.22
N SER A 26 19.94 -6.66 -6.34
CA SER A 26 20.86 -7.71 -5.89
C SER A 26 21.01 -8.86 -6.89
N GLU A 27 20.06 -9.01 -7.81
CA GLU A 27 20.10 -9.99 -8.90
C GLU A 27 21.27 -9.71 -9.86
N ASN A 28 22.17 -10.69 -9.94
CA ASN A 28 23.44 -10.58 -10.64
C ASN A 28 23.29 -11.09 -12.09
N ASP A 29 22.77 -10.23 -12.98
CA ASP A 29 22.59 -10.53 -14.42
C ASP A 29 23.86 -10.32 -15.25
N GLY A 30 25.04 -10.25 -14.62
CA GLY A 30 26.32 -9.98 -15.30
C GLY A 30 26.51 -8.52 -15.77
N GLN A 31 25.62 -7.60 -15.37
CA GLN A 31 25.78 -6.15 -15.55
C GLN A 31 26.33 -5.50 -14.28
N ALA A 32 27.06 -4.39 -14.43
CA ALA A 32 27.47 -3.57 -13.29
C ALA A 32 26.23 -3.05 -12.54
N SER A 33 26.18 -3.25 -11.22
CA SER A 33 25.08 -2.75 -10.39
C SER A 33 25.15 -1.24 -10.25
N GLY A 34 24.18 -0.54 -10.83
CA GLY A 34 24.01 0.90 -10.62
C GLY A 34 23.54 1.20 -9.20
N PRO A 35 23.42 2.49 -8.84
CA PRO A 35 22.95 2.86 -7.51
C PRO A 35 21.48 2.47 -7.31
N LEU A 36 21.12 2.22 -6.05
CA LEU A 36 19.75 1.99 -5.62
C LEU A 36 19.16 3.32 -5.13
N LEU A 37 18.26 3.91 -5.93
CA LEU A 37 17.72 5.25 -5.69
C LEU A 37 16.30 5.18 -5.12
N TYR A 38 16.04 6.00 -4.11
CA TYR A 38 14.70 6.23 -3.57
C TYR A 38 14.25 7.66 -3.87
N ILE A 39 13.25 7.84 -4.72
CA ILE A 39 12.67 9.15 -5.01
C ILE A 39 11.48 9.37 -4.07
N ALA A 40 11.65 10.26 -3.10
CA ALA A 40 10.63 10.61 -2.11
C ALA A 40 9.83 11.84 -2.53
N THR A 41 8.52 11.68 -2.68
CA THR A 41 7.61 12.74 -3.16
C THR A 41 6.80 13.40 -2.04
N MET A 42 6.93 12.93 -0.80
CA MET A 42 6.21 13.48 0.36
C MET A 42 6.88 14.79 0.84
N MET A 43 6.14 15.90 0.81
CA MET A 43 6.63 17.18 1.33
C MET A 43 6.71 17.17 2.87
N PRO A 44 7.74 17.78 3.48
CA PRO A 44 7.90 17.87 4.93
C PRO A 44 7.01 18.98 5.53
N TYR A 45 5.69 18.77 5.56
CA TYR A 45 4.78 19.68 6.25
C TYR A 45 4.41 19.16 7.64
N GLY A 46 4.79 19.93 8.67
CA GLY A 46 4.46 19.66 10.08
C GLY A 46 5.45 18.72 10.78
N GLU A 47 5.56 18.87 12.10
CA GLU A 47 6.53 18.10 12.91
C GLU A 47 6.34 16.58 12.83
N GLU A 48 5.10 16.12 12.67
CA GLU A 48 4.76 14.69 12.53
C GLU A 48 5.39 14.11 11.26
N THR A 49 5.19 14.79 10.13
CA THR A 49 5.72 14.40 8.82
C THR A 49 7.24 14.44 8.80
N GLU A 50 7.84 15.45 9.43
CA GLU A 50 9.30 15.54 9.57
C GLU A 50 9.89 14.35 10.35
N LYS A 51 9.29 13.97 11.48
CA LYS A 51 9.72 12.81 12.27
C LYS A 51 9.62 11.52 11.42
N LYS A 52 8.53 11.37 10.66
CA LYS A 52 8.33 10.23 9.75
C LYS A 52 9.40 10.19 8.65
N ILE A 53 9.71 11.33 8.02
CA ILE A 53 10.77 11.45 7.00
C ILE A 53 12.13 11.08 7.58
N ARG A 54 12.50 11.59 8.76
CA ARG A 54 13.78 11.27 9.40
C ARG A 54 13.93 9.78 9.66
N ARG A 55 12.90 9.14 10.23
CA ARG A 55 12.87 7.69 10.48
C ARG A 55 13.02 6.89 9.19
N HIS A 56 12.27 7.26 8.15
CA HIS A 56 12.33 6.57 6.86
C HIS A 56 13.69 6.74 6.18
N ARG A 57 14.28 7.93 6.21
CA ARG A 57 15.63 8.17 5.66
C ARG A 57 16.68 7.27 6.32
N LEU A 58 16.61 7.05 7.63
CA LEU A 58 17.52 6.15 8.35
C LEU A 58 17.35 4.71 7.87
N MET A 59 16.11 4.18 7.88
CA MET A 59 15.83 2.81 7.44
C MET A 59 16.24 2.56 5.98
N ARG A 60 16.02 3.55 5.11
CA ARG A 60 16.42 3.50 3.69
C ARG A 60 17.94 3.41 3.52
N ARG A 61 18.70 4.21 4.29
CA ARG A 61 20.18 4.16 4.27
C ARG A 61 20.72 2.81 4.72
N GLU A 62 20.12 2.20 5.74
CA GLU A 62 20.50 0.85 6.21
C GLU A 62 20.27 -0.22 5.13
N LYS A 63 19.25 -0.05 4.27
CA LYS A 63 18.99 -0.91 3.11
C LYS A 63 19.81 -0.55 1.85
N GLY A 64 20.68 0.47 1.91
CA GLY A 64 21.55 0.88 0.81
C GLY A 64 20.93 1.86 -0.19
N PHE A 65 19.77 2.47 0.12
CA PHE A 65 19.17 3.48 -0.75
C PHE A 65 19.86 4.85 -0.63
N GLU A 66 20.10 5.47 -1.78
CA GLU A 66 20.35 6.90 -1.90
C GLU A 66 19.01 7.63 -2.10
N THR A 67 18.64 8.51 -1.17
CA THR A 67 17.34 9.20 -1.19
C THR A 67 17.44 10.53 -1.93
N ILE A 68 16.59 10.73 -2.93
CA ILE A 68 16.39 11.98 -3.68
C ILE A 68 15.01 12.52 -3.33
N GLU A 69 14.94 13.75 -2.83
CA GLU A 69 13.67 14.40 -2.55
C GLU A 69 13.23 15.20 -3.78
N CYS A 70 12.07 14.84 -4.32
CA CYS A 70 11.54 15.45 -5.53
C CYS A 70 10.02 15.49 -5.43
N TYR A 71 9.50 16.68 -5.17
CA TYR A 71 8.10 16.89 -4.84
C TYR A 71 7.26 17.21 -6.09
N THR A 72 7.86 17.85 -7.09
CA THR A 72 7.30 18.15 -8.43
C THR A 72 8.41 18.02 -9.47
N GLY A 73 8.05 17.98 -10.76
CA GLY A 73 8.98 18.05 -11.87
C GLY A 73 9.90 16.83 -12.00
N ILE A 74 9.42 15.61 -11.69
CA ILE A 74 10.25 14.38 -11.69
C ILE A 74 10.99 14.11 -13.02
N HIS A 75 10.52 14.68 -14.14
CA HIS A 75 11.22 14.61 -15.42
C HIS A 75 12.63 15.22 -15.36
N ALA A 76 12.86 16.23 -14.52
CA ALA A 76 14.16 16.88 -14.36
C ALA A 76 15.22 15.93 -13.78
N LEU A 77 14.81 14.90 -13.03
CA LEU A 77 15.75 13.91 -12.48
C LEU A 77 16.45 13.11 -13.58
N ALA A 78 15.73 12.83 -14.67
CA ALA A 78 16.21 12.09 -15.84
C ALA A 78 16.69 13.00 -16.98
N GLY A 79 16.54 14.33 -16.85
CA GLY A 79 17.07 15.30 -17.79
C GLY A 79 18.58 15.45 -17.68
N GLU A 80 19.21 16.08 -18.69
CA GLU A 80 20.66 16.33 -18.71
C GLU A 80 21.11 17.08 -17.43
N GLY A 81 22.12 16.54 -16.74
CA GLY A 81 22.60 17.03 -15.45
C GLY A 81 21.75 16.62 -14.23
N GLY A 82 20.65 15.90 -14.43
CA GLY A 82 19.83 15.34 -13.36
C GLY A 82 20.50 14.13 -12.67
N PRO A 83 20.20 13.84 -11.39
CA PRO A 83 20.87 12.76 -10.66
C PRO A 83 20.68 11.36 -11.26
N VAL A 84 19.52 11.09 -11.89
CA VAL A 84 19.26 9.80 -12.55
C VAL A 84 20.01 9.74 -13.88
N TYR A 85 20.07 10.85 -14.62
CA TYR A 85 20.87 10.97 -15.83
C TYR A 85 22.35 10.72 -15.54
N GLU A 86 22.91 11.41 -14.54
CA GLU A 86 24.29 11.27 -14.09
C GLU A 86 24.63 9.84 -13.67
N ALA A 87 23.72 9.17 -12.95
CA ALA A 87 23.89 7.76 -12.58
C ALA A 87 23.92 6.85 -13.82
N ALA A 88 23.01 7.07 -14.77
CA ALA A 88 22.89 6.25 -15.98
C ALA A 88 24.12 6.35 -16.90
N ILE A 89 24.72 7.54 -17.03
CA ILE A 89 25.89 7.75 -17.91
C ILE A 89 27.22 7.26 -17.31
N ARG A 90 27.31 7.09 -15.98
CA ARG A 90 28.52 6.58 -15.29
C ARG A 90 28.77 5.08 -15.48
N GLY A 91 27.94 4.41 -16.28
CA GLY A 91 28.19 3.05 -16.77
C GLY A 91 27.31 1.96 -16.14
N ALA A 92 26.53 2.27 -15.10
CA ALA A 92 25.65 1.31 -14.45
C ALA A 92 24.27 1.94 -14.18
N ARG A 93 23.26 1.48 -14.91
CA ARG A 93 21.90 2.04 -14.80
C ARG A 93 21.31 1.81 -13.41
N PRO A 94 20.70 2.83 -12.78
CA PRO A 94 20.16 2.72 -11.43
C PRO A 94 18.95 1.78 -11.35
N CYS A 95 18.72 1.24 -10.15
CA CYS A 95 17.42 0.69 -9.76
C CYS A 95 16.69 1.75 -8.94
N ILE A 96 15.45 2.07 -9.29
CA ILE A 96 14.73 3.23 -8.76
C ILE A 96 13.42 2.78 -8.09
N LEU A 97 13.19 3.28 -6.88
CA LEU A 97 11.89 3.24 -6.21
C LEU A 97 11.32 4.65 -6.12
N LEU A 98 10.17 4.89 -6.75
CA LEU A 98 9.44 6.16 -6.70
C LEU A 98 8.23 6.04 -5.77
N GLU A 99 8.23 6.78 -4.67
CA GLU A 99 7.17 6.72 -3.65
C GLU A 99 6.75 8.11 -3.14
N CYS A 100 5.48 8.53 -3.26
CA CYS A 100 4.36 7.88 -3.95
C CYS A 100 3.65 8.80 -4.94
N MET A 101 2.93 8.16 -5.88
CA MET A 101 2.18 8.85 -6.93
C MET A 101 1.05 9.73 -6.41
N SER A 102 0.40 9.37 -5.29
CA SER A 102 -0.65 10.20 -4.72
C SER A 102 -0.11 11.55 -4.25
N ASN A 103 1.04 11.55 -3.56
CA ASN A 103 1.69 12.78 -3.11
C ASN A 103 2.20 13.59 -4.30
N LEU A 104 2.88 12.95 -5.26
CA LEU A 104 3.37 13.64 -6.45
C LEU A 104 2.22 14.28 -7.24
N THR A 105 1.11 13.57 -7.42
CA THR A 105 -0.07 14.09 -8.12
C THR A 105 -0.64 15.32 -7.39
N ALA A 106 -0.78 15.25 -6.06
CA ALA A 106 -1.26 16.39 -5.28
C ALA A 106 -0.30 17.58 -5.38
N ASN A 107 1.01 17.34 -5.23
CA ASN A 107 2.01 18.39 -5.31
C ASN A 107 2.01 19.07 -6.69
N GLU A 108 1.93 18.31 -7.77
CA GLU A 108 1.89 18.83 -9.15
C GLU A 108 0.62 19.62 -9.44
N MET A 109 -0.52 19.21 -8.87
CA MET A 109 -1.79 19.91 -9.06
C MET A 109 -1.86 21.23 -8.29
N TYR A 110 -1.33 21.26 -7.07
CA TYR A 110 -1.63 22.33 -6.10
C TYR A 110 -0.44 23.21 -5.71
N SER A 111 0.81 22.79 -5.98
CA SER A 111 1.98 23.63 -5.66
C SER A 111 2.18 24.73 -6.71
N PRO A 112 2.74 25.89 -6.34
CA PRO A 112 3.09 26.95 -7.30
C PRO A 112 4.04 26.49 -8.41
N ASP A 113 4.97 25.59 -8.07
CA ASP A 113 5.96 25.00 -8.98
C ASP A 113 5.44 23.72 -9.68
N GLY A 114 4.16 23.40 -9.52
CA GLY A 114 3.53 22.21 -10.08
C GLY A 114 3.04 22.40 -11.52
N ALA A 115 2.83 21.30 -12.23
CA ALA A 115 2.31 21.30 -13.59
C ALA A 115 0.85 21.76 -13.72
N GLY A 116 0.10 21.86 -12.60
CA GLY A 116 -1.29 22.30 -12.55
C GLY A 116 -2.18 21.44 -13.44
N GLY A 117 -2.88 22.06 -14.39
CA GLY A 117 -3.75 21.35 -15.33
C GLY A 117 -3.05 20.31 -16.23
N ARG A 118 -1.71 20.34 -16.32
CA ARG A 118 -0.90 19.38 -17.10
C ARG A 118 -0.30 18.25 -16.26
N THR A 119 -0.79 18.08 -15.03
CA THR A 119 -0.22 17.13 -14.07
C THR A 119 -0.12 15.72 -14.63
N ALA A 120 -1.18 15.21 -15.26
CA ALA A 120 -1.17 13.85 -15.80
C ALA A 120 -0.13 13.66 -16.90
N GLU A 121 0.06 14.66 -17.76
CA GLU A 121 1.02 14.64 -18.86
C GLU A 121 2.45 14.69 -18.36
N GLU A 122 2.78 15.65 -17.48
CA GLU A 122 4.16 15.84 -16.98
C GLU A 122 4.62 14.68 -16.08
N VAL A 123 3.73 14.16 -15.23
CA VAL A 123 4.04 13.02 -14.37
C VAL A 123 4.31 11.77 -15.21
N VAL A 124 3.45 11.47 -16.19
CA VAL A 124 3.64 10.28 -17.03
C VAL A 124 4.90 10.43 -17.89
N ARG A 125 5.14 11.61 -18.46
CA ARG A 125 6.39 11.91 -19.17
C ARG A 125 7.62 11.69 -18.29
N GLY A 126 7.57 12.13 -17.03
CA GLY A 126 8.65 11.92 -16.08
C GLY A 126 8.91 10.44 -15.81
N ILE A 127 7.87 9.63 -15.67
CA ILE A 127 7.99 8.17 -15.48
C ILE A 127 8.57 7.49 -16.72
N GLU A 128 8.13 7.90 -17.92
CA GLU A 128 8.69 7.41 -19.18
C GLU A 128 10.20 7.68 -19.26
N LEU A 129 10.64 8.88 -18.88
CA LEU A 129 12.06 9.26 -18.85
C LEU A 129 12.85 8.50 -17.77
N LEU A 130 12.29 8.31 -16.58
CA LEU A 130 12.93 7.50 -15.54
C LEU A 130 13.08 6.04 -15.99
N HIS A 131 12.05 5.48 -16.63
CA HIS A 131 12.05 4.11 -17.10
C HIS A 131 13.14 3.87 -18.16
N THR A 132 13.37 4.82 -19.08
CA THR A 132 14.42 4.69 -20.11
C THR A 132 15.83 4.77 -19.55
N MET A 133 16.02 5.48 -18.43
CA MET A 133 17.33 5.71 -17.81
C MET A 133 17.71 4.66 -16.75
N CYS A 134 16.75 3.92 -16.21
CA CYS A 134 16.98 2.92 -15.17
C CYS A 134 17.13 1.51 -15.73
N ARG A 135 17.62 0.59 -14.89
CA ARG A 135 17.51 -0.87 -15.11
C ARG A 135 16.13 -1.35 -14.68
N ASN A 136 15.73 -0.98 -13.46
CA ASN A 136 14.45 -1.33 -12.85
C ASN A 136 13.82 -0.09 -12.23
N LEU A 137 12.52 0.09 -12.43
CA LEU A 137 11.71 1.15 -11.84
C LEU A 137 10.49 0.53 -11.14
N VAL A 138 10.41 0.69 -9.83
CA VAL A 138 9.23 0.35 -9.05
C VAL A 138 8.52 1.64 -8.67
N VAL A 139 7.25 1.78 -9.06
CA VAL A 139 6.42 2.95 -8.77
C VAL A 139 5.35 2.57 -7.76
N VAL A 140 5.24 3.33 -6.67
CA VAL A 140 4.23 3.11 -5.63
C VAL A 140 3.10 4.12 -5.75
N SER A 141 1.87 3.63 -5.82
CA SER A 141 0.65 4.45 -5.85
C SER A 141 -0.35 3.99 -4.79
N ASN A 142 -1.32 4.85 -4.47
CA ASN A 142 -2.38 4.55 -3.53
C ASN A 142 -3.69 4.26 -4.27
N ASP A 143 -4.43 3.26 -3.80
CA ASP A 143 -5.85 3.10 -4.13
C ASP A 143 -6.67 3.99 -3.19
N VAL A 144 -7.28 5.04 -3.75
CA VAL A 144 -8.11 6.02 -3.03
C VAL A 144 -9.52 6.08 -3.60
N PHE A 145 -9.94 5.04 -4.33
CA PHE A 145 -11.12 5.09 -5.17
C PHE A 145 -12.38 4.53 -4.49
N ARG A 146 -12.28 4.06 -3.24
CA ARG A 146 -13.29 3.15 -2.66
C ARG A 146 -14.09 3.71 -1.49
N GLU A 147 -13.93 4.98 -1.10
CA GLU A 147 -14.73 5.59 -0.01
C GLU A 147 -15.04 7.08 -0.20
N GLY A 148 -16.19 7.49 0.33
CA GLY A 148 -16.62 8.89 0.49
C GLY A 148 -17.17 9.56 -0.77
N GLU A 149 -18.12 10.48 -0.60
CA GLU A 149 -18.53 11.43 -1.64
C GLU A 149 -17.48 12.54 -1.71
N PRO A 150 -16.69 12.63 -2.80
CA PRO A 150 -15.60 13.59 -2.87
C PRO A 150 -16.14 15.00 -3.14
N SER A 151 -15.46 16.02 -2.62
CA SER A 151 -15.66 17.39 -3.10
C SER A 151 -15.29 17.49 -4.59
N CYS A 152 -15.73 18.57 -5.26
CA CYS A 152 -15.36 18.81 -6.67
C CYS A 152 -13.84 18.76 -6.89
N GLU A 153 -13.06 19.37 -6.00
CA GLU A 153 -11.60 19.34 -6.09
C GLU A 153 -11.02 17.93 -5.87
N MET A 154 -11.55 17.19 -4.90
CA MET A 154 -11.14 15.81 -4.63
C MET A 154 -11.48 14.88 -5.80
N GLN A 155 -12.58 15.14 -6.50
CA GLN A 155 -12.96 14.41 -7.70
C GLN A 155 -11.95 14.66 -8.83
N ILE A 156 -11.54 15.91 -9.06
CA ILE A 156 -10.51 16.25 -10.06
C ILE A 156 -9.18 15.56 -9.73
N TYR A 157 -8.80 15.54 -8.46
CA TYR A 157 -7.60 14.82 -8.00
C TYR A 157 -7.70 13.30 -8.25
N ARG A 158 -8.83 12.67 -7.87
CA ARG A 158 -9.06 11.23 -8.09
C ARG A 158 -9.00 10.89 -9.58
N GLU A 159 -9.63 11.68 -10.43
CA GLU A 159 -9.61 11.48 -11.88
C GLU A 159 -8.19 11.63 -12.46
N THR A 160 -7.43 12.63 -11.98
CA THR A 160 -6.05 12.86 -12.41
C THR A 160 -5.16 11.69 -11.99
N LEU A 161 -5.22 11.25 -10.72
CA LEU A 161 -4.48 10.09 -10.22
C LEU A 161 -4.89 8.79 -10.95
N ALA A 162 -6.19 8.60 -11.23
CA ALA A 162 -6.67 7.45 -11.98
C ALA A 162 -6.11 7.42 -13.41
N ARG A 163 -6.10 8.57 -14.11
CA ARG A 163 -5.50 8.70 -15.45
C ARG A 163 -4.00 8.37 -15.43
N ILE A 164 -3.27 8.88 -14.44
CA ILE A 164 -1.84 8.59 -14.24
C ILE A 164 -1.63 7.10 -13.99
N ASN A 165 -2.31 6.52 -13.00
CA ASN A 165 -2.21 5.09 -12.65
C ASN A 165 -2.52 4.19 -13.84
N ALA A 166 -3.57 4.49 -14.61
CA ALA A 166 -3.94 3.72 -15.80
C ALA A 166 -2.88 3.80 -16.91
N ARG A 167 -2.25 4.97 -17.09
CA ARG A 167 -1.15 5.12 -18.05
C ARG A 167 0.10 4.36 -17.61
N ILE A 168 0.47 4.44 -16.33
CA ILE A 168 1.61 3.70 -15.77
C ILE A 168 1.35 2.18 -15.84
N ALA A 169 0.16 1.71 -15.44
CA ALA A 169 -0.20 0.31 -15.50
C ALA A 169 -0.11 -0.28 -16.93
N ARG A 170 -0.44 0.53 -17.94
CA ARG A 170 -0.34 0.12 -19.35
C ARG A 170 1.11 -0.08 -19.81
N MET A 171 2.03 0.77 -19.36
CA MET A 171 3.46 0.68 -19.69
C MET A 171 4.22 -0.28 -18.77
N ALA A 172 3.69 -0.60 -17.58
CA ALA A 172 4.33 -1.48 -16.63
C ALA A 172 4.38 -2.92 -17.13
N ASP A 173 5.50 -3.59 -16.93
CA ASP A 173 5.65 -5.02 -17.17
C ASP A 173 4.78 -5.82 -16.19
N SER A 174 4.71 -5.35 -14.93
CA SER A 174 3.95 -5.99 -13.86
C SER A 174 3.18 -4.97 -13.02
N VAL A 175 2.01 -5.40 -12.52
CA VAL A 175 1.15 -4.60 -11.64
C VAL A 175 0.71 -5.46 -10.46
N THR A 176 0.94 -4.97 -9.24
CA THR A 176 0.57 -5.66 -8.00
C THR A 176 -0.26 -4.73 -7.13
N GLU A 177 -1.43 -5.19 -6.70
CA GLU A 177 -2.17 -4.57 -5.60
C GLU A 177 -1.75 -5.26 -4.31
N VAL A 178 -1.24 -4.52 -3.34
CA VAL A 178 -0.93 -5.04 -2.01
C VAL A 178 -2.14 -4.79 -1.11
N VAL A 179 -2.83 -5.89 -0.77
CA VAL A 179 -3.99 -5.90 0.13
C VAL A 179 -3.54 -6.56 1.42
N CYS A 180 -3.55 -5.81 2.53
CA CYS A 180 -3.15 -6.32 3.84
C CYS A 180 -1.77 -7.03 3.77
N GLY A 181 -0.77 -6.40 3.17
CA GLY A 181 0.58 -6.95 3.01
C GLY A 181 0.72 -8.12 2.04
N ILE A 182 -0.38 -8.64 1.50
CA ILE A 182 -0.35 -9.72 0.52
C ILE A 182 -0.34 -9.11 -0.89
N PRO A 183 0.67 -9.40 -1.71
CA PRO A 183 0.67 -8.99 -3.10
C PRO A 183 -0.34 -9.81 -3.91
N ALA A 184 -1.44 -9.18 -4.31
CA ALA A 184 -2.34 -9.67 -5.34
C ALA A 184 -1.84 -9.16 -6.69
N GLU A 185 -1.21 -10.03 -7.48
CA GLU A 185 -0.78 -9.67 -8.83
C GLU A 185 -2.00 -9.45 -9.73
N ILE A 186 -2.11 -8.24 -10.27
CA ILE A 186 -3.07 -7.89 -11.31
C ILE A 186 -2.49 -8.28 -12.69
N LYS A 187 -1.15 -8.22 -12.81
CA LYS A 187 -0.38 -8.58 -14.02
C LYS A 187 0.98 -9.18 -13.59
N GLY A 188 1.15 -10.50 -13.70
CA GLY A 188 2.33 -11.27 -13.23
C GLY A 188 1.96 -12.71 -12.81
N ASN A 189 2.94 -13.56 -12.45
CA ASN A 189 2.67 -14.91 -11.92
C ASN A 189 3.18 -15.11 -10.47
N THR A 190 2.33 -15.78 -9.69
CA THR A 190 2.18 -15.67 -8.22
C THR A 190 3.08 -16.57 -7.37
N TYR A 191 3.27 -16.17 -6.10
CA TYR A 191 3.81 -16.99 -5.00
C TYR A 191 2.85 -17.06 -3.80
N GLY A 192 2.91 -18.18 -3.06
CA GLY A 192 2.37 -18.37 -1.72
C GLY A 192 3.23 -19.34 -0.90
N LYS A 193 3.02 -19.35 0.42
CA LYS A 193 3.22 -20.50 1.34
C LYS A 193 2.48 -20.24 2.66
N GLY A 194 1.75 -21.25 3.13
CA GLY A 194 0.95 -21.20 4.36
C GLY A 194 1.75 -21.54 5.63
N THR A 195 1.30 -20.95 6.73
CA THR A 195 1.68 -21.23 8.11
C THR A 195 0.64 -22.17 8.74
N GLY A 196 1.00 -22.99 9.73
CA GLY A 196 0.11 -23.96 10.38
C GLY A 196 -0.96 -23.35 11.31
N VAL A 197 -1.58 -22.25 10.89
CA VAL A 197 -2.64 -21.50 11.58
C VAL A 197 -3.85 -21.50 10.64
N HIS A 198 -5.07 -21.75 11.14
CA HIS A 198 -6.29 -21.86 10.32
C HIS A 198 -7.14 -20.57 10.24
N MET A 199 -6.59 -19.45 10.71
CA MET A 199 -7.26 -18.15 10.74
C MET A 199 -7.66 -17.70 9.32
N ILE A 200 -8.86 -17.13 9.21
CA ILE A 200 -9.43 -16.67 7.94
C ILE A 200 -9.70 -15.18 8.02
N LEU A 201 -9.14 -14.41 7.08
CA LEU A 201 -9.39 -12.98 6.95
C LEU A 201 -10.25 -12.70 5.72
N VAL A 202 -11.39 -12.03 5.91
CA VAL A 202 -12.29 -11.59 4.84
C VAL A 202 -12.31 -10.07 4.80
N THR A 203 -11.72 -9.48 3.76
CA THR A 203 -11.60 -8.03 3.57
C THR A 203 -12.51 -7.54 2.44
N GLY A 204 -12.73 -6.23 2.36
CA GLY A 204 -13.50 -5.59 1.28
C GLY A 204 -14.10 -4.26 1.72
N GLY A 205 -14.67 -3.51 0.79
CA GLY A 205 -15.34 -2.24 1.14
C GLY A 205 -16.51 -2.42 2.13
N ALA A 206 -16.94 -1.31 2.72
CA ALA A 206 -18.14 -1.26 3.55
C ALA A 206 -19.35 -1.81 2.79
N CYS A 207 -20.23 -2.54 3.51
CA CYS A 207 -21.49 -3.09 2.97
C CYS A 207 -21.35 -4.02 1.75
N GLN A 208 -20.16 -4.58 1.47
CA GLN A 208 -19.94 -5.49 0.33
C GLN A 208 -20.40 -6.95 0.56
N GLY A 209 -21.05 -7.26 1.68
CA GLY A 209 -21.58 -8.60 1.97
C GLY A 209 -20.58 -9.60 2.59
N LYS A 210 -19.49 -9.10 3.21
CA LYS A 210 -18.44 -9.93 3.83
C LYS A 210 -18.95 -10.98 4.83
N THR A 211 -19.83 -10.57 5.75
CA THR A 211 -20.40 -11.47 6.77
C THR A 211 -21.18 -12.61 6.13
N VAL A 212 -22.08 -12.30 5.19
CA VAL A 212 -22.89 -13.29 4.47
C VAL A 212 -22.00 -14.24 3.65
N TYR A 213 -20.97 -13.70 3.00
CA TYR A 213 -19.97 -14.50 2.31
C TYR A 213 -19.27 -15.48 3.27
N ALA A 214 -18.78 -14.98 4.41
CA ALA A 214 -18.07 -15.79 5.39
C ALA A 214 -18.96 -16.88 6.01
N GLU A 215 -20.22 -16.58 6.32
CA GLU A 215 -21.21 -17.56 6.81
C GLU A 215 -21.41 -18.71 5.82
N ARG A 216 -21.53 -18.40 4.52
CA ARG A 216 -21.74 -19.39 3.46
C ARG A 216 -20.49 -20.22 3.18
N THR A 217 -19.33 -19.58 3.11
CA THR A 217 -18.07 -20.21 2.70
C THR A 217 -17.43 -20.99 3.84
N TYR A 218 -17.50 -20.46 5.06
CA TYR A 218 -16.79 -21.00 6.23
C TYR A 218 -17.70 -21.55 7.33
N GLY A 219 -19.03 -21.52 7.12
CA GLY A 219 -19.99 -22.11 8.05
C GLY A 219 -20.09 -21.41 9.40
N VAL A 220 -19.67 -20.14 9.47
CA VAL A 220 -19.74 -19.31 10.69
C VAL A 220 -21.20 -19.10 11.09
N LYS A 221 -21.51 -19.29 12.39
CA LYS A 221 -22.87 -19.15 12.93
C LYS A 221 -23.00 -18.16 14.09
N SER A 222 -21.89 -17.81 14.73
CA SER A 222 -21.84 -16.91 15.88
C SER A 222 -20.80 -15.83 15.63
N TRP A 223 -21.20 -14.59 15.87
CA TRP A 223 -20.41 -13.40 15.61
C TRP A 223 -20.39 -12.53 16.85
N ILE A 224 -19.22 -12.00 17.18
CA ILE A 224 -19.11 -10.80 17.99
C ILE A 224 -18.90 -9.58 17.07
N ASP A 225 -19.34 -8.41 17.52
CA ASP A 225 -19.25 -7.16 16.77
C ASP A 225 -18.13 -6.29 17.34
N GLY A 226 -17.11 -5.98 16.55
CA GLY A 226 -15.99 -5.15 16.98
C GLY A 226 -16.43 -3.76 17.45
N GLY A 227 -17.57 -3.26 16.96
CA GLY A 227 -18.16 -2.00 17.39
C GLY A 227 -18.72 -2.02 18.82
N SER A 228 -18.99 -3.19 19.41
CA SER A 228 -19.65 -3.26 20.73
C SER A 228 -19.11 -4.32 21.70
N CYS A 229 -18.36 -5.33 21.26
CA CYS A 229 -17.84 -6.38 22.13
C CYS A 229 -16.85 -5.84 23.19
N ALA A 230 -16.64 -6.58 24.27
CA ALA A 230 -15.50 -6.33 25.14
C ALA A 230 -14.19 -6.72 24.43
N PHE A 231 -13.08 -6.07 24.78
CA PHE A 231 -11.81 -6.29 24.10
C PHE A 231 -11.28 -7.73 24.25
N ASP A 232 -11.54 -8.39 25.38
CA ASP A 232 -11.08 -9.76 25.62
C ASP A 232 -11.95 -10.85 24.96
N GLU A 233 -13.18 -10.51 24.52
CA GLU A 233 -14.08 -11.49 23.88
C GLU A 233 -13.51 -12.05 22.57
N ILE A 234 -12.63 -11.30 21.91
CA ILE A 234 -12.01 -11.67 20.63
C ILE A 234 -11.20 -12.96 20.73
N TYR A 235 -10.70 -13.30 21.92
CA TYR A 235 -9.85 -14.46 22.16
C TYR A 235 -10.61 -15.77 22.38
N ALA A 236 -11.94 -15.72 22.51
CA ALA A 236 -12.76 -16.90 22.77
C ALA A 236 -13.95 -17.04 21.80
N CYS A 237 -14.05 -16.15 20.80
CA CYS A 237 -15.13 -16.13 19.83
C CYS A 237 -14.82 -16.99 18.60
N THR A 238 -15.87 -17.40 17.87
CA THR A 238 -15.71 -18.10 16.58
C THR A 238 -15.44 -17.15 15.42
N ALA A 239 -15.99 -15.94 15.48
CA ALA A 239 -15.82 -14.97 14.42
C ALA A 239 -16.06 -13.54 14.88
N ILE A 240 -15.35 -12.61 14.25
CA ILE A 240 -15.40 -11.17 14.52
C ILE A 240 -15.87 -10.46 13.25
N ARG A 241 -16.90 -9.63 13.37
CA ARG A 241 -17.28 -8.68 12.30
C ARG A 241 -16.96 -7.25 12.70
N HIS A 242 -16.78 -6.40 11.70
CA HIS A 242 -16.41 -4.99 11.91
C HIS A 242 -15.12 -4.85 12.73
N PHE A 243 -14.10 -5.64 12.40
CA PHE A 243 -12.84 -5.65 13.13
C PHE A 243 -12.16 -4.27 13.13
N GLU A 244 -12.35 -3.48 12.08
CA GLU A 244 -11.91 -2.09 12.03
C GLU A 244 -12.49 -1.25 13.17
N LEU A 245 -13.76 -1.46 13.56
CA LEU A 245 -14.38 -0.73 14.67
C LEU A 245 -13.81 -1.13 16.03
N LEU A 246 -13.34 -2.38 16.18
CA LEU A 246 -12.57 -2.78 17.36
C LEU A 246 -11.26 -1.99 17.44
N VAL A 247 -10.50 -1.94 16.34
CA VAL A 247 -9.25 -1.18 16.28
C VAL A 247 -9.50 0.30 16.57
N ARG A 248 -10.61 0.87 16.06
CA ARG A 248 -11.03 2.24 16.35
C ARG A 248 -11.19 2.45 17.86
N ARG A 249 -12.03 1.63 18.50
CA ARG A 249 -12.32 1.73 19.94
C ARG A 249 -11.09 1.52 20.82
N MET A 250 -10.21 0.59 20.44
CA MET A 250 -8.94 0.37 21.14
C MET A 250 -8.02 1.59 21.00
N THR A 251 -7.98 2.21 19.82
CA THR A 251 -7.21 3.44 19.58
C THR A 251 -7.77 4.62 20.38
N GLU A 252 -9.11 4.80 20.41
CA GLU A 252 -9.79 5.83 21.22
C GLU A 252 -9.53 5.65 22.72
N ALA A 253 -9.47 4.40 23.19
CA ALA A 253 -9.17 4.06 24.57
C ALA A 253 -7.67 4.14 24.94
N GLY A 254 -6.80 4.43 23.97
CA GLY A 254 -5.34 4.44 24.18
C GLY A 254 -4.74 3.07 24.48
N ALA A 255 -5.41 1.99 24.09
CA ALA A 255 -4.93 0.63 24.28
C ALA A 255 -3.74 0.32 23.35
N CYS A 256 -2.81 -0.52 23.80
CA CYS A 256 -1.73 -1.00 22.96
C CYS A 256 -2.27 -1.99 21.92
N THR A 257 -2.03 -1.71 20.64
CA THR A 257 -2.47 -2.58 19.52
C THR A 257 -1.31 -3.08 18.67
N SER A 258 -0.06 -2.90 19.12
CA SER A 258 1.14 -3.19 18.32
C SER A 258 1.40 -4.67 18.06
N ASP A 259 0.82 -5.57 18.85
CA ASP A 259 0.94 -7.03 18.68
C ASP A 259 -0.45 -7.71 18.68
N LEU A 260 -1.51 -6.97 18.36
CA LEU A 260 -2.87 -7.50 18.41
C LEU A 260 -3.05 -8.71 17.49
N ALA A 261 -2.43 -8.71 16.31
CA ALA A 261 -2.49 -9.82 15.38
C ALA A 261 -1.78 -11.07 15.92
N GLY A 262 -0.62 -10.90 16.55
CA GLY A 262 0.14 -11.98 17.19
C GLY A 262 -0.61 -12.57 18.39
N GLU A 263 -1.13 -11.72 19.28
CA GLU A 263 -1.93 -12.14 20.42
C GLU A 263 -3.19 -12.90 20.00
N LEU A 264 -3.90 -12.39 18.98
CA LEU A 264 -5.10 -13.03 18.47
C LEU A 264 -4.78 -14.39 17.85
N ALA A 265 -3.72 -14.49 17.05
CA ALA A 265 -3.30 -15.76 16.47
C ALA A 265 -2.85 -16.79 17.50
N ALA A 266 -2.17 -16.35 18.56
CA ALA A 266 -1.71 -17.23 19.63
C ALA A 266 -2.85 -17.78 20.49
N ARG A 267 -3.88 -16.96 20.74
CA ARG A 267 -4.98 -17.30 21.66
C ARG A 267 -6.23 -17.81 20.96
N ASN A 268 -6.42 -17.46 19.69
CA ASN A 268 -7.58 -17.82 18.88
C ASN A 268 -7.18 -18.08 17.40
N PRO A 269 -6.45 -19.18 17.13
CA PRO A 269 -5.86 -19.46 15.82
C PRO A 269 -6.87 -19.81 14.72
N ASP A 270 -8.11 -20.11 15.06
CA ASP A 270 -9.16 -20.58 14.13
C ASP A 270 -10.21 -19.50 13.83
N VAL A 271 -10.00 -18.27 14.31
CA VAL A 271 -10.99 -17.19 14.19
C VAL A 271 -11.21 -16.76 12.74
N VAL A 272 -12.47 -16.48 12.39
CA VAL A 272 -12.84 -15.84 11.13
C VAL A 272 -13.09 -14.35 11.36
N ILE A 273 -12.37 -13.50 10.62
CA ILE A 273 -12.42 -12.05 10.80
C ILE A 273 -12.99 -11.41 9.54
N THR A 274 -13.98 -10.52 9.68
CA THR A 274 -14.40 -9.62 8.59
C THR A 274 -14.00 -8.18 8.91
N VAL A 275 -13.40 -7.51 7.94
CA VAL A 275 -12.86 -6.14 8.10
C VAL A 275 -13.13 -5.26 6.88
N ASP A 276 -13.41 -3.98 7.12
CA ASP A 276 -13.53 -2.97 6.07
C ASP A 276 -12.17 -2.45 5.59
N GLU A 277 -12.04 -2.25 4.29
CA GLU A 277 -10.86 -1.63 3.65
C GLU A 277 -10.81 -0.11 3.82
N ILE A 278 -10.80 0.38 5.06
CA ILE A 278 -10.73 1.83 5.38
C ILE A 278 -9.44 2.49 4.84
N GLY A 279 -8.45 1.67 4.50
CA GLY A 279 -7.25 2.07 3.79
C GLY A 279 -7.49 2.57 2.36
N CYS A 280 -8.65 2.30 1.74
CA CYS A 280 -8.87 2.57 0.31
C CYS A 280 -9.65 3.87 0.02
N GLY A 281 -9.87 4.72 1.04
CA GLY A 281 -10.47 6.04 0.93
C GLY A 281 -9.49 7.22 0.78
N LEU A 282 -10.03 8.44 0.71
CA LEU A 282 -9.25 9.68 0.78
C LEU A 282 -8.60 9.85 2.17
N VAL A 283 -7.51 10.62 2.24
CA VAL A 283 -6.84 10.90 3.52
C VAL A 283 -7.69 11.89 4.34
N PRO A 284 -8.13 11.53 5.56
CA PRO A 284 -8.88 12.43 6.41
C PRO A 284 -8.08 13.67 6.82
N VAL A 285 -8.78 14.79 7.03
CA VAL A 285 -8.19 16.01 7.59
C VAL A 285 -7.85 15.81 9.07
N ASP A 286 -8.72 15.09 9.78
CA ASP A 286 -8.56 14.78 11.20
C ASP A 286 -7.39 13.81 11.45
N ALA A 287 -6.54 14.14 12.42
CA ALA A 287 -5.34 13.38 12.72
C ALA A 287 -5.64 12.01 13.35
N PHE A 288 -6.71 11.91 14.14
CA PHE A 288 -7.13 10.65 14.73
C PHE A 288 -7.61 9.68 13.64
N GLU A 289 -8.47 10.14 12.71
CA GLU A 289 -8.95 9.32 11.59
C GLU A 289 -7.80 8.86 10.68
N ARG A 290 -6.77 9.69 10.48
CA ARG A 290 -5.53 9.25 9.79
C ARG A 290 -4.79 8.15 10.54
N ALA A 291 -4.57 8.33 11.84
CA ALA A 291 -3.83 7.40 12.68
C ALA A 291 -4.55 6.05 12.80
N TYR A 292 -5.87 6.08 13.05
CA TYR A 292 -6.74 4.92 13.08
C TYR A 292 -6.67 4.12 11.77
N ARG A 293 -6.82 4.80 10.63
CA ARG A 293 -6.72 4.16 9.30
C ARG A 293 -5.37 3.49 9.07
N GLU A 294 -4.28 4.16 9.41
CA GLU A 294 -2.93 3.60 9.25
C GLU A 294 -2.72 2.40 10.18
N GLN A 295 -3.20 2.47 11.43
CA GLN A 295 -3.08 1.40 12.42
C GLN A 295 -3.90 0.16 12.04
N ALA A 296 -5.15 0.34 11.62
CA ALA A 296 -5.99 -0.75 11.14
C ALA A 296 -5.36 -1.46 9.93
N GLY A 297 -4.81 -0.71 8.98
CA GLY A 297 -4.10 -1.27 7.83
C GLY A 297 -2.88 -2.12 8.21
N ARG A 298 -2.10 -1.67 9.20
CA ARG A 298 -0.93 -2.42 9.71
C ARG A 298 -1.36 -3.72 10.39
N ILE A 299 -2.34 -3.67 11.29
CA ILE A 299 -2.85 -4.87 11.97
C ILE A 299 -3.42 -5.86 10.95
N CYS A 300 -4.17 -5.38 9.95
CA CYS A 300 -4.67 -6.25 8.89
C CYS A 300 -3.53 -6.89 8.09
N THR A 301 -2.42 -6.17 7.87
CA THR A 301 -1.22 -6.70 7.22
C THR A 301 -0.60 -7.85 8.01
N GLU A 302 -0.49 -7.70 9.33
CA GLU A 302 0.00 -8.76 10.22
C GLU A 302 -0.97 -9.96 10.24
N LEU A 303 -2.28 -9.72 10.39
CA LEU A 303 -3.31 -10.76 10.37
C LEU A 303 -3.27 -11.56 9.06
N ALA A 304 -3.16 -10.87 7.92
CA ALA A 304 -3.11 -11.49 6.61
C ALA A 304 -1.84 -12.34 6.39
N GLN A 305 -0.70 -11.92 6.96
CA GLN A 305 0.52 -12.74 6.96
C GLN A 305 0.33 -14.04 7.75
N ILE A 306 -0.38 -13.98 8.87
CA ILE A 306 -0.63 -15.13 9.76
C ILE A 306 -1.75 -16.06 9.24
N ALA A 307 -2.79 -15.47 8.64
CA ALA A 307 -3.98 -16.18 8.18
C ALA A 307 -3.66 -17.29 7.17
N GLU A 308 -4.34 -18.44 7.28
CA GLU A 308 -4.26 -19.49 6.26
C GLU A 308 -4.78 -18.96 4.91
N ARG A 309 -5.90 -18.25 5.00
CA ARG A 309 -6.68 -17.81 3.85
C ARG A 309 -7.08 -16.36 4.00
N VAL A 310 -6.96 -15.63 2.90
CA VAL A 310 -7.43 -14.25 2.79
C VAL A 310 -8.32 -14.13 1.56
N ASP A 311 -9.56 -13.74 1.77
CA ASP A 311 -10.52 -13.47 0.70
C ASP A 311 -10.92 -11.99 0.70
N ARG A 312 -11.13 -11.45 -0.48
CA ARG A 312 -11.65 -10.11 -0.70
C ARG A 312 -13.05 -10.18 -1.30
N VAL A 313 -14.00 -9.48 -0.72
CA VAL A 313 -15.39 -9.50 -1.17
C VAL A 313 -15.74 -8.19 -1.88
N VAL A 314 -16.24 -8.34 -3.11
CA VAL A 314 -16.75 -7.24 -3.94
C VAL A 314 -18.14 -7.63 -4.44
N CYS A 315 -19.15 -6.83 -4.13
CA CYS A 315 -20.56 -7.08 -4.47
C CYS A 315 -21.06 -8.48 -4.04
N GLY A 316 -20.62 -8.97 -2.88
CA GLY A 316 -20.95 -10.30 -2.37
C GLY A 316 -20.17 -11.46 -3.01
N ILE A 317 -19.26 -11.17 -3.95
CA ILE A 317 -18.42 -12.15 -4.64
C ILE A 317 -17.05 -12.18 -3.98
N GLY A 318 -16.64 -13.34 -3.49
CA GLY A 318 -15.31 -13.56 -2.92
C GLY A 318 -14.24 -13.80 -3.98
N MET A 319 -13.09 -13.17 -3.80
CA MET A 319 -11.86 -13.39 -4.55
C MET A 319 -10.77 -13.82 -3.57
N THR A 320 -10.20 -15.00 -3.76
CA THR A 320 -9.12 -15.47 -2.90
C THR A 320 -7.81 -14.78 -3.24
N ILE A 321 -7.25 -14.09 -2.25
CA ILE A 321 -5.94 -13.40 -2.32
C ILE A 321 -4.82 -14.34 -1.83
N LYS A 322 -5.10 -15.17 -0.81
CA LYS A 322 -4.15 -16.16 -0.24
C LYS A 322 -4.89 -17.42 0.16
N GLY A 323 -4.26 -18.60 -0.02
CA GLY A 323 -4.79 -19.87 0.50
C GLY A 323 -5.83 -20.56 -0.39
N GLY A 324 -5.83 -20.32 -1.71
CA GLY A 324 -6.70 -21.04 -2.67
C GLY A 324 -5.98 -22.22 -3.33
N GLU A 325 -6.72 -23.29 -3.63
CA GLU A 325 -6.29 -24.30 -4.61
C GLU A 325 -6.31 -23.66 -6.01
N ARG A 326 -5.23 -23.83 -6.78
CA ARG A 326 -5.15 -23.39 -8.18
C ARG A 326 -5.91 -24.33 -9.10
#